data_AF-A0A9D8RF85-F1
#
_entry.id   AF-A0A9D8RF85-F1
#
_cell.length_a   1.000
_cell.length_b   1.000
_cell.length_c   1.000
_cell.angle_alpha   90.00
_cell.angle_beta   90.00
_cell.angle_gamma   90.00
#
_symmetry.space_group_name_H-M   'P 1'
#
loop_
_entity.id
_entity.type
_entity.pdbx_description
1 polymer ?
#
loop_
_entity_poly.entity_id
_entity_poly.type
_entity_poly.pdbx_seq_one_letter_code
_entity_poly.pdbx_strand_id
1 'polypeptide(L)'
;MPHSSGGGSHSGGSHGGSRGGSSIKTSSKAFPGAKRYLYYKNKEPVFIYANYDVKKRPKKLTLLFGFLFFFISMGLIPSFHNPERLTDDYDQTIIIRDEAGVLGEDTTALYESLTKFLEETGIAPSVMTFPDEKWSKNYTSLENFAYDLYVNAFEDEKHWLIVYVKGPEADNADFSEDNFENWAWEGMQGDLTDPILSNTETGLFNKALHKRLLQRSKYTVGEAITESFNVLTPVVMKKYIYRGYYIQLPFIIILLVVIIICYNLALKKTVFKEAVECPEQFEQQEPCEYCGGIYVIGIHQKCPHCGAPVKAHDFIRDKDGNITGILK
;
A
#
# COMPACT_ATOMS: atom_id res chain seq x y z
N MET A 1 -16.78 -0.50 -18.36
CA MET A 1 -17.83 -1.51 -18.08
C MET A 1 -18.40 -1.25 -16.70
N PRO A 2 -19.71 -1.42 -16.46
CA PRO A 2 -20.26 -1.10 -15.15
C PRO A 2 -19.69 -2.03 -14.06
N HIS A 3 -19.49 -1.49 -12.86
CA HIS A 3 -18.92 -2.18 -11.69
C HIS A 3 -19.68 -1.83 -10.40
N SER A 4 -19.48 -2.62 -9.34
CA SER A 4 -20.09 -2.33 -8.03
C SER A 4 -19.51 -1.05 -7.40
N SER A 5 -20.39 -0.08 -7.14
CA SER A 5 -20.15 1.07 -6.26
C SER A 5 -20.26 0.72 -4.76
N GLY A 6 -20.41 -0.57 -4.46
CA GLY A 6 -20.67 -1.14 -3.15
C GLY A 6 -22.15 -1.42 -2.90
N GLY A 7 -22.38 -2.46 -2.11
CA GLY A 7 -23.68 -2.87 -1.61
C GLY A 7 -23.68 -3.08 -0.10
N GLY A 8 -24.86 -3.41 0.43
CA GLY A 8 -25.07 -3.70 1.85
C GLY A 8 -25.67 -5.08 2.06
N SER A 9 -24.98 -5.93 2.84
CA SER A 9 -25.52 -7.16 3.40
C SER A 9 -25.10 -7.31 4.87
N HIS A 10 -25.71 -8.25 5.59
CA HIS A 10 -25.60 -8.35 7.05
C HIS A 10 -24.35 -9.11 7.58
N SER A 11 -23.35 -9.41 6.73
CA SER A 11 -22.19 -10.27 7.08
C SER A 11 -20.87 -9.87 6.39
N GLY A 12 -19.71 -9.97 7.05
CA GLY A 12 -18.40 -9.62 6.44
C GLY A 12 -17.13 -10.14 7.14
N GLY A 13 -15.94 -9.89 6.57
CA GLY A 13 -14.63 -10.25 7.14
C GLY A 13 -13.41 -9.92 6.25
N SER A 14 -12.20 -9.78 6.83
CA SER A 14 -10.94 -9.42 6.11
C SER A 14 -9.66 -9.95 6.80
N HIS A 15 -8.56 -10.23 6.07
CA HIS A 15 -7.12 -10.36 6.51
C HIS A 15 -6.19 -10.52 5.27
N GLY A 16 -4.86 -10.30 5.28
CA GLY A 16 -3.96 -9.61 6.23
C GLY A 16 -2.59 -10.29 6.51
N GLY A 17 -1.43 -9.79 5.99
CA GLY A 17 -0.10 -10.21 6.49
C GLY A 17 1.17 -10.01 5.61
N SER A 18 2.34 -9.85 6.27
CA SER A 18 3.71 -9.73 5.70
C SER A 18 4.78 -10.43 6.59
N ARG A 19 5.98 -10.75 6.09
CA ARG A 19 7.12 -11.31 6.88
C ARG A 19 8.52 -10.79 6.43
N GLY A 20 9.53 -10.86 7.33
CA GLY A 20 10.89 -10.31 7.15
C GLY A 20 12.05 -11.33 7.16
N GLY A 21 13.32 -10.86 7.27
CA GLY A 21 14.54 -11.68 7.07
C GLY A 21 15.82 -11.29 7.86
N SER A 22 16.92 -12.02 7.63
CA SER A 22 18.11 -12.23 8.50
C SER A 22 19.24 -11.17 8.48
N SER A 23 20.16 -11.22 9.47
CA SER A 23 21.16 -10.16 9.80
C SER A 23 22.66 -10.50 9.56
N ILE A 24 23.53 -9.47 9.67
CA ILE A 24 24.99 -9.47 9.39
C ILE A 24 25.77 -9.12 10.68
N LYS A 25 27.01 -9.63 10.90
CA LYS A 25 27.78 -9.44 12.15
C LYS A 25 29.27 -9.06 11.97
N THR A 26 29.75 -8.16 12.82
CA THR A 26 31.16 -7.71 12.93
C THR A 26 31.56 -7.64 14.42
N SER A 27 32.83 -7.85 14.76
CA SER A 27 33.33 -7.89 16.14
C SER A 27 34.79 -7.43 16.25
N SER A 28 35.20 -6.93 17.42
CA SER A 28 36.62 -6.69 17.77
C SER A 28 37.31 -7.93 18.35
N LYS A 29 36.54 -8.97 18.72
CA LYS A 29 37.03 -10.27 19.20
C LYS A 29 36.73 -11.36 18.15
N ALA A 30 37.60 -12.36 18.06
CA ALA A 30 37.38 -13.54 17.22
C ALA A 30 36.04 -14.24 17.53
N PHE A 31 35.41 -14.81 16.51
CA PHE A 31 34.19 -15.61 16.64
C PHE A 31 34.10 -16.67 15.53
N PRO A 32 33.32 -17.75 15.72
CA PRO A 32 33.25 -18.84 14.74
C PRO A 32 32.84 -18.35 13.34
N GLY A 33 33.60 -18.76 12.32
CA GLY A 33 33.38 -18.40 10.93
C GLY A 33 33.77 -16.96 10.54
N ALA A 34 34.50 -16.23 11.40
CA ALA A 34 34.99 -14.90 11.08
C ALA A 34 36.38 -14.93 10.40
N LYS A 35 36.58 -14.01 9.44
CA LYS A 35 37.90 -13.64 8.91
C LYS A 35 38.44 -12.43 9.67
N ARG A 36 39.76 -12.40 9.90
CA ARG A 36 40.47 -11.28 10.54
C ARG A 36 40.94 -10.26 9.50
N TYR A 37 40.65 -8.99 9.74
CA TYR A 37 41.10 -7.87 8.92
C TYR A 37 41.87 -6.86 9.76
N LEU A 38 42.93 -6.31 9.17
CA LEU A 38 43.79 -5.26 9.71
C LEU A 38 43.53 -3.95 8.96
N TYR A 39 43.32 -2.84 9.66
CA TYR A 39 43.39 -1.50 9.08
C TYR A 39 44.19 -0.57 10.00
N TYR A 40 44.63 0.58 9.50
CA TYR A 40 45.37 1.54 10.32
C TYR A 40 44.49 2.73 10.72
N LYS A 41 44.63 3.17 11.97
CA LYS A 41 44.02 4.40 12.49
C LYS A 41 45.07 5.16 13.26
N ASN A 42 45.26 6.45 12.97
CA ASN A 42 46.23 7.32 13.66
C ASN A 42 47.67 6.74 13.70
N LYS A 43 48.11 6.06 12.62
CA LYS A 43 49.38 5.32 12.49
C LYS A 43 49.52 4.03 13.34
N GLU A 44 48.46 3.54 13.96
CA GLU A 44 48.43 2.29 14.73
C GLU A 44 47.61 1.20 14.03
N PRO A 45 47.99 -0.10 14.12
CA PRO A 45 47.22 -1.22 13.58
C PRO A 45 45.98 -1.55 14.43
N VAL A 46 44.84 -1.78 13.78
CA VAL A 46 43.59 -2.19 14.41
C VAL A 46 43.04 -3.44 13.73
N PHE A 47 42.77 -4.47 14.55
CA PHE A 47 42.23 -5.75 14.10
C PHE A 47 40.71 -5.85 14.32
N ILE A 48 40.00 -6.43 13.35
CA ILE A 48 38.56 -6.71 13.41
C ILE A 48 38.25 -8.09 12.83
N TYR A 49 37.12 -8.65 13.21
CA TYR A 49 36.64 -9.96 12.79
C TYR A 49 35.25 -9.80 12.13
N ALA A 50 35.04 -10.43 10.97
CA ALA A 50 33.77 -10.36 10.23
C ALA A 50 33.46 -11.66 9.49
N ASN A 51 32.18 -12.05 9.42
CA ASN A 51 31.73 -13.20 8.62
C ASN A 51 31.38 -12.84 7.16
N TYR A 52 31.83 -11.68 6.69
CA TYR A 52 31.66 -11.19 5.34
C TYR A 52 32.91 -10.39 4.91
N ASP A 53 33.05 -10.16 3.61
CA ASP A 53 34.12 -9.35 3.03
C ASP A 53 33.87 -7.86 3.36
N VAL A 54 34.66 -7.30 4.29
CA VAL A 54 34.50 -5.92 4.76
C VAL A 54 34.81 -4.85 3.70
N LYS A 55 35.51 -5.22 2.62
CA LYS A 55 35.76 -4.32 1.47
C LYS A 55 34.53 -4.21 0.57
N LYS A 56 33.74 -5.29 0.47
CA LYS A 56 32.51 -5.31 -0.32
C LYS A 56 31.42 -4.56 0.42
N ARG A 57 31.01 -3.41 -0.13
CA ARG A 57 29.79 -2.72 0.33
C ARG A 57 28.62 -3.72 0.29
N PRO A 58 27.84 -3.87 1.37
CA PRO A 58 26.59 -4.62 1.29
C PRO A 58 25.68 -3.93 0.26
N LYS A 59 24.87 -4.70 -0.48
CA LYS A 59 23.98 -4.23 -1.58
C LYS A 59 22.80 -3.34 -1.11
N LYS A 60 22.97 -2.59 -0.01
CA LYS A 60 21.96 -1.69 0.59
C LYS A 60 21.51 -0.57 -0.37
N LEU A 61 22.34 -0.20 -1.36
CA LEU A 61 21.96 0.79 -2.36
C LEU A 61 20.85 0.27 -3.30
N THR A 62 20.86 -1.02 -3.66
CA THR A 62 19.80 -1.63 -4.46
C THR A 62 18.46 -1.65 -3.72
N LEU A 63 18.49 -1.88 -2.40
CA LEU A 63 17.31 -1.78 -1.54
C LEU A 63 16.77 -0.33 -1.52
N LEU A 64 17.64 0.67 -1.43
CA LEU A 64 17.26 2.09 -1.45
C LEU A 64 16.60 2.49 -2.78
N PHE A 65 17.12 2.03 -3.93
CA PHE A 65 16.47 2.23 -5.22
C PHE A 65 15.10 1.55 -5.28
N GLY A 66 14.96 0.33 -4.74
CA GLY A 66 13.66 -0.35 -4.63
C GLY A 66 12.63 0.45 -3.82
N PHE A 67 13.03 0.97 -2.66
CA PHE A 67 12.16 1.86 -1.86
C PHE A 67 11.81 3.16 -2.59
N LEU A 68 12.77 3.78 -3.28
CA LEU A 68 12.53 5.00 -4.05
C LEU A 68 11.48 4.78 -5.14
N PHE A 69 11.60 3.69 -5.93
CA PHE A 69 10.60 3.33 -6.94
C PHE A 69 9.23 3.01 -6.33
N PHE A 70 9.19 2.29 -5.20
CA PHE A 70 7.93 1.99 -4.49
C PHE A 70 7.19 3.27 -4.08
N PHE A 71 7.88 4.24 -3.46
CA PHE A 71 7.23 5.49 -3.06
C PHE A 71 6.90 6.43 -4.23
N ILE A 72 7.70 6.44 -5.32
CA ILE A 72 7.34 7.17 -6.54
C ILE A 72 6.06 6.57 -7.15
N SER A 73 5.90 5.25 -7.19
CA SER A 73 4.67 4.62 -7.69
C SER A 73 3.43 4.94 -6.84
N MET A 74 3.58 5.16 -5.53
CA MET A 74 2.49 5.63 -4.67
C MET A 74 2.11 7.10 -4.91
N GLY A 75 3.04 7.95 -5.35
CA GLY A 75 2.83 9.38 -5.59
C GLY A 75 2.16 9.73 -6.92
N LEU A 76 1.86 8.75 -7.77
CA LEU A 76 1.14 8.93 -9.05
C LEU A 76 -0.39 8.86 -8.91
N ILE A 77 -0.91 8.59 -7.72
CA ILE A 77 -2.35 8.62 -7.46
C ILE A 77 -2.82 10.08 -7.44
N PRO A 78 -3.82 10.50 -8.25
CA PRO A 78 -4.31 11.87 -8.24
C PRO A 78 -4.75 12.25 -6.83
N SER A 79 -4.10 13.28 -6.27
CA SER A 79 -4.26 13.66 -4.85
C SER A 79 -5.49 14.55 -4.60
N PHE A 80 -6.15 15.01 -5.68
CA PHE A 80 -7.26 15.94 -5.66
C PHE A 80 -8.45 15.32 -6.38
N HIS A 81 -9.62 15.33 -5.74
CA HIS A 81 -10.89 15.10 -6.38
C HIS A 81 -11.39 16.45 -6.93
N ASN A 82 -11.56 16.52 -8.25
CA ASN A 82 -12.05 17.70 -8.98
C ASN A 82 -13.09 17.19 -9.99
N PRO A 83 -14.33 16.96 -9.54
CA PRO A 83 -15.38 16.42 -10.38
C PRO A 83 -15.81 17.50 -11.41
N GLU A 84 -16.09 17.05 -12.62
CA GLU A 84 -16.65 17.85 -13.70
C GLU A 84 -17.98 17.23 -14.10
N ARG A 85 -19.02 18.05 -14.32
CA ARG A 85 -20.36 17.54 -14.65
C ARG A 85 -20.30 16.76 -15.95
N LEU A 86 -20.92 15.59 -15.96
CA LEU A 86 -21.01 14.72 -17.13
C LEU A 86 -21.82 15.39 -18.25
N THR A 87 -21.53 15.00 -19.49
CA THR A 87 -22.15 15.55 -20.70
C THR A 87 -23.53 14.94 -20.96
N ASP A 88 -24.44 15.73 -21.51
CA ASP A 88 -25.83 15.34 -21.79
C ASP A 88 -26.00 14.66 -23.18
N ASP A 89 -24.97 13.94 -23.63
CA ASP A 89 -24.87 13.27 -24.93
C ASP A 89 -25.32 11.80 -24.89
N TYR A 90 -26.31 11.48 -24.04
CA TYR A 90 -26.83 10.12 -23.84
C TYR A 90 -28.28 10.12 -23.33
N ASP A 91 -28.89 8.94 -23.19
CA ASP A 91 -30.26 8.83 -22.63
C ASP A 91 -30.24 9.03 -21.11
N GLN A 92 -30.73 10.19 -20.65
CA GLN A 92 -30.79 10.53 -19.23
C GLN A 92 -32.07 10.03 -18.52
N THR A 93 -32.79 9.07 -19.11
CA THR A 93 -34.02 8.52 -18.53
C THR A 93 -33.78 7.87 -17.16
N ILE A 94 -34.46 8.41 -16.14
CA ILE A 94 -34.50 7.86 -14.78
C ILE A 94 -35.51 6.71 -14.74
N ILE A 95 -35.03 5.48 -14.50
CA ILE A 95 -35.89 4.30 -14.37
C ILE A 95 -36.19 4.06 -12.90
N ILE A 96 -37.47 4.10 -12.52
CA ILE A 96 -37.97 3.62 -11.23
C ILE A 96 -38.85 2.38 -11.49
N ARG A 97 -38.46 1.23 -10.95
CA ARG A 97 -39.19 -0.03 -11.09
C ARG A 97 -39.37 -0.69 -9.74
N ASP A 98 -40.60 -0.80 -9.24
CA ASP A 98 -40.90 -1.43 -7.95
C ASP A 98 -41.56 -2.81 -8.13
N GLU A 99 -40.78 -3.87 -8.41
CA GLU A 99 -41.34 -5.23 -8.50
C GLU A 99 -41.54 -5.88 -7.11
N ALA A 100 -40.94 -5.33 -6.05
CA ALA A 100 -41.13 -5.79 -4.68
C ALA A 100 -42.28 -5.09 -3.93
N GLY A 101 -42.78 -3.95 -4.43
CA GLY A 101 -43.83 -3.16 -3.78
C GLY A 101 -43.35 -2.47 -2.49
N VAL A 102 -42.08 -2.02 -2.45
CA VAL A 102 -41.42 -1.51 -1.23
C VAL A 102 -41.06 -0.02 -1.27
N LEU A 103 -41.18 0.64 -2.43
CA LEU A 103 -40.87 2.08 -2.55
C LEU A 103 -41.96 2.97 -1.96
N GLY A 104 -43.17 2.43 -1.75
CA GLY A 104 -44.35 3.16 -1.30
C GLY A 104 -45.28 3.54 -2.46
N GLU A 105 -46.48 4.04 -2.13
CA GLU A 105 -47.50 4.39 -3.13
C GLU A 105 -47.16 5.65 -3.93
N ASP A 106 -46.36 6.56 -3.36
CA ASP A 106 -45.93 7.81 -3.99
C ASP A 106 -44.40 7.87 -4.11
N THR A 107 -43.90 7.77 -5.34
CA THR A 107 -42.47 7.88 -5.66
C THR A 107 -42.05 9.28 -6.10
N THR A 108 -42.90 10.31 -5.97
CA THR A 108 -42.62 11.68 -6.43
C THR A 108 -41.36 12.24 -5.78
N ALA A 109 -41.26 12.17 -4.45
CA ALA A 109 -40.08 12.67 -3.71
C ALA A 109 -38.79 11.93 -4.09
N LEU A 110 -38.88 10.63 -4.42
CA LEU A 110 -37.76 9.85 -4.94
C LEU A 110 -37.34 10.38 -6.32
N TYR A 111 -38.28 10.50 -7.24
CA TYR A 111 -38.02 11.01 -8.60
C TYR A 111 -37.43 12.42 -8.59
N GLU A 112 -37.92 13.33 -7.74
CA GLU A 112 -37.36 14.67 -7.56
C GLU A 112 -35.91 14.63 -7.05
N SER A 113 -35.60 13.76 -6.09
CA SER A 113 -34.25 13.61 -5.55
C SER A 113 -33.27 13.04 -6.59
N LEU A 114 -33.70 12.04 -7.36
CA LEU A 114 -32.97 11.45 -8.48
C LEU A 114 -32.72 12.49 -9.60
N THR A 115 -33.75 13.27 -9.96
CA THR A 115 -33.65 14.35 -10.95
C THR A 115 -32.65 15.41 -10.52
N LYS A 116 -32.70 15.85 -9.26
CA LYS A 116 -31.74 16.83 -8.72
C LYS A 116 -30.30 16.32 -8.72
N PHE A 117 -30.09 15.02 -8.50
CA PHE A 117 -28.76 14.41 -8.62
C PHE A 117 -28.27 14.44 -10.07
N LEU A 118 -29.14 14.12 -11.04
CA LEU A 118 -28.86 14.24 -12.48
C LEU A 118 -28.56 15.68 -12.92
N GLU A 119 -29.31 16.67 -12.44
CA GLU A 119 -29.05 18.09 -12.74
C GLU A 119 -27.64 18.52 -12.30
N GLU A 120 -27.26 18.18 -11.06
CA GLU A 120 -25.97 18.54 -10.45
C GLU A 120 -24.78 17.81 -11.08
N THR A 121 -24.94 16.52 -11.41
CA THR A 121 -23.81 15.64 -11.82
C THR A 121 -23.77 15.30 -13.30
N GLY A 122 -24.90 15.36 -14.01
CA GLY A 122 -25.06 14.82 -15.37
C GLY A 122 -25.17 13.28 -15.42
N ILE A 123 -25.15 12.58 -14.29
CA ILE A 123 -25.33 11.13 -14.16
C ILE A 123 -26.82 10.83 -13.95
N ALA A 124 -27.41 9.91 -14.71
CA ALA A 124 -28.80 9.50 -14.53
C ALA A 124 -28.91 8.33 -13.53
N PRO A 125 -29.36 8.56 -12.29
CA PRO A 125 -29.53 7.49 -11.32
C PRO A 125 -30.86 6.75 -11.56
N SER A 126 -30.91 5.46 -11.27
CA SER A 126 -32.11 4.62 -11.43
C SER A 126 -32.28 3.70 -10.23
N VAL A 127 -33.52 3.28 -9.96
CA VAL A 127 -33.88 2.43 -8.82
C VAL A 127 -34.72 1.25 -9.30
N MET A 128 -34.30 0.04 -8.99
CA MET A 128 -35.08 -1.17 -9.26
C MET A 128 -35.19 -2.04 -8.00
N THR A 129 -36.39 -2.49 -7.66
CA THR A 129 -36.64 -3.38 -6.53
C THR A 129 -37.14 -4.74 -7.02
N PHE A 130 -36.76 -5.81 -6.31
CA PHE A 130 -37.19 -7.17 -6.63
C PHE A 130 -37.46 -8.00 -5.36
N PRO A 131 -38.37 -8.99 -5.42
CA PRO A 131 -38.46 -10.03 -4.40
C PRO A 131 -37.27 -11.00 -4.50
N ASP A 132 -36.86 -11.59 -3.38
CA ASP A 132 -35.69 -12.48 -3.28
C ASP A 132 -35.66 -13.59 -4.33
N GLU A 133 -36.81 -14.23 -4.55
CA GLU A 133 -36.95 -15.37 -5.45
C GLU A 133 -36.49 -15.12 -6.89
N LYS A 134 -36.43 -13.85 -7.33
CA LYS A 134 -36.04 -13.49 -8.70
C LYS A 134 -34.53 -13.58 -8.94
N TRP A 135 -33.70 -13.35 -7.92
CA TRP A 135 -32.25 -13.38 -8.03
C TRP A 135 -31.64 -14.66 -7.43
N SER A 136 -32.09 -15.08 -6.24
CA SER A 136 -31.43 -16.13 -5.45
C SER A 136 -31.48 -17.53 -6.09
N LYS A 137 -32.37 -17.75 -7.06
CA LYS A 137 -32.48 -19.01 -7.83
C LYS A 137 -31.51 -19.11 -9.02
N ASN A 138 -31.07 -17.98 -9.57
CA ASN A 138 -30.35 -17.92 -10.85
C ASN A 138 -28.94 -17.29 -10.75
N TYR A 139 -28.65 -16.56 -9.67
CA TYR A 139 -27.41 -15.79 -9.51
C TYR A 139 -26.64 -16.18 -8.25
N THR A 140 -25.31 -16.19 -8.35
CA THR A 140 -24.40 -16.52 -7.24
C THR A 140 -24.11 -15.34 -6.32
N SER A 141 -24.41 -14.11 -6.76
CA SER A 141 -24.24 -12.87 -6.00
C SER A 141 -25.28 -11.85 -6.46
N LEU A 142 -25.65 -10.92 -5.57
CA LEU A 142 -26.51 -9.79 -5.93
C LEU A 142 -25.81 -8.86 -6.94
N GLU A 143 -24.49 -8.72 -6.85
CA GLU A 143 -23.65 -7.99 -7.80
C GLU A 143 -23.83 -8.50 -9.24
N ASN A 144 -23.80 -9.83 -9.47
CA ASN A 144 -24.01 -10.38 -10.82
C ASN A 144 -25.43 -10.10 -11.34
N PHE A 145 -26.44 -10.16 -10.47
CA PHE A 145 -27.82 -9.82 -10.85
C PHE A 145 -27.97 -8.33 -11.17
N ALA A 146 -27.37 -7.46 -10.38
CA ALA A 146 -27.39 -6.01 -10.60
C ALA A 146 -26.60 -5.60 -11.85
N TYR A 147 -25.49 -6.30 -12.15
CA TYR A 147 -24.73 -6.13 -13.39
C TYR A 147 -25.59 -6.49 -14.61
N ASP A 148 -26.22 -7.66 -14.61
CA ASP A 148 -27.10 -8.11 -15.70
C ASP A 148 -28.29 -7.14 -15.89
N LEU A 149 -28.85 -6.61 -14.80
CA LEU A 149 -29.88 -5.56 -14.87
C LEU A 149 -29.35 -4.26 -15.50
N TYR A 150 -28.13 -3.82 -15.16
CA TYR A 150 -27.53 -2.62 -15.72
C TYR A 150 -27.32 -2.75 -17.23
N VAL A 151 -26.61 -3.80 -17.68
CA VAL A 151 -26.23 -3.96 -19.10
C VAL A 151 -27.41 -4.26 -20.03
N ASN A 152 -28.56 -4.68 -19.49
CA ASN A 152 -29.81 -4.82 -20.25
C ASN A 152 -30.71 -3.58 -20.17
N ALA A 153 -30.42 -2.62 -19.30
CA ALA A 153 -31.20 -1.39 -19.13
C ALA A 153 -30.56 -0.16 -19.81
N PHE A 154 -29.23 -0.14 -19.93
CA PHE A 154 -28.47 1.02 -20.42
C PHE A 154 -27.48 0.62 -21.51
N GLU A 155 -27.41 1.42 -22.58
CA GLU A 155 -26.48 1.20 -23.70
C GLU A 155 -25.07 1.78 -23.44
N ASP A 156 -24.89 2.53 -22.36
CA ASP A 156 -23.65 3.21 -22.00
C ASP A 156 -23.29 3.10 -20.50
N GLU A 157 -22.23 3.79 -20.11
CA GLU A 157 -21.59 3.70 -18.80
C GLU A 157 -21.72 5.00 -17.98
N LYS A 158 -22.78 5.79 -18.20
CA LYS A 158 -23.05 7.09 -17.57
C LYS A 158 -24.17 7.06 -16.53
N HIS A 159 -24.74 5.88 -16.24
CA HIS A 159 -25.81 5.67 -15.27
C HIS A 159 -25.31 5.15 -13.91
N TRP A 160 -26.13 5.31 -12.86
CA TRP A 160 -25.95 4.67 -11.55
C TRP A 160 -27.23 3.97 -11.08
N LEU A 161 -27.22 2.65 -11.04
CA LEU A 161 -28.37 1.80 -10.74
C LEU A 161 -28.34 1.32 -9.28
N ILE A 162 -29.37 1.63 -8.50
CA ILE A 162 -29.58 1.08 -7.17
C ILE A 162 -30.55 -0.10 -7.27
N VAL A 163 -30.07 -1.31 -6.99
CA VAL A 163 -30.88 -2.53 -6.95
C VAL A 163 -31.15 -2.90 -5.50
N TYR A 164 -32.43 -2.90 -5.10
CA TYR A 164 -32.86 -3.37 -3.78
C TYR A 164 -33.57 -4.72 -3.89
N VAL A 165 -33.32 -5.60 -2.92
CA VAL A 165 -34.02 -6.88 -2.81
C VAL A 165 -34.67 -7.02 -1.43
N LYS A 166 -36.00 -7.24 -1.44
CA LYS A 166 -36.72 -7.74 -0.27
C LYS A 166 -36.35 -9.22 -0.09
N GLY A 167 -35.68 -9.55 1.00
CA GLY A 167 -35.31 -10.93 1.33
C GLY A 167 -36.54 -11.82 1.57
N PRO A 168 -36.34 -13.13 1.74
CA PRO A 168 -37.46 -14.07 1.91
C PRO A 168 -38.28 -13.72 3.15
N GLU A 169 -39.60 -13.80 3.03
CA GLU A 169 -40.49 -13.76 4.18
C GLU A 169 -40.22 -14.98 5.06
N ALA A 170 -40.18 -14.79 6.38
CA ALA A 170 -39.87 -15.88 7.29
C ALA A 170 -41.07 -16.83 7.40
N ASP A 171 -40.95 -18.04 6.84
CA ASP A 171 -42.01 -19.07 6.83
C ASP A 171 -42.57 -19.46 8.21
N ASN A 172 -41.94 -19.02 9.31
CA ASN A 172 -42.43 -19.20 10.67
C ASN A 172 -42.28 -17.90 11.48
N ALA A 173 -43.39 -17.18 11.64
CA ALA A 173 -43.49 -15.98 12.47
C ALA A 173 -43.54 -16.30 13.98
N ASP A 174 -42.52 -17.00 14.49
CA ASP A 174 -42.40 -17.38 15.90
C ASP A 174 -40.95 -17.26 16.41
N PHE A 175 -40.35 -16.07 16.29
CA PHE A 175 -39.23 -15.66 17.16
C PHE A 175 -39.16 -14.13 17.35
N SER A 176 -39.63 -13.67 18.51
CA SER A 176 -39.37 -12.36 19.14
C SER A 176 -39.95 -11.09 18.49
N GLU A 177 -40.06 -10.03 19.29
CA GLU A 177 -40.88 -8.81 19.06
C GLU A 177 -40.34 -7.84 17.96
N ASP A 178 -39.24 -8.19 17.28
CA ASP A 178 -38.66 -7.43 16.18
C ASP A 178 -38.89 -8.14 14.84
N ASN A 179 -39.92 -7.71 14.08
CA ASN A 179 -40.21 -8.15 12.70
C ASN A 179 -39.10 -7.72 11.71
N PHE A 180 -37.96 -8.41 11.78
CA PHE A 180 -36.79 -8.11 10.97
C PHE A 180 -36.82 -8.89 9.65
N GLU A 181 -37.36 -8.26 8.60
CA GLU A 181 -37.22 -8.81 7.24
C GLU A 181 -35.76 -8.71 6.80
N ASN A 182 -35.25 -9.81 6.25
CA ASN A 182 -33.95 -9.84 5.59
C ASN A 182 -33.97 -8.91 4.35
N TRP A 183 -32.87 -8.24 4.06
CA TRP A 183 -32.75 -7.40 2.86
C TRP A 183 -31.30 -7.32 2.39
N ALA A 184 -31.14 -7.08 1.10
CA ALA A 184 -29.85 -6.79 0.47
C ALA A 184 -30.05 -5.69 -0.58
N TRP A 185 -29.01 -4.93 -0.86
CA TRP A 185 -29.01 -3.98 -1.98
C TRP A 185 -27.60 -3.79 -2.53
N GLU A 186 -27.52 -3.42 -3.80
CA GLU A 186 -26.27 -3.21 -4.54
C GLU A 186 -26.38 -1.95 -5.40
N GLY A 187 -25.33 -1.11 -5.42
CA GLY A 187 -25.22 0.00 -6.36
C GLY A 187 -24.32 -0.38 -7.53
N MET A 188 -24.82 -0.37 -8.76
CA MET A 188 -24.06 -0.62 -9.99
C MET A 188 -23.81 0.67 -10.75
N GLN A 189 -22.55 0.96 -11.01
CA GLN A 189 -22.04 2.24 -11.51
C GLN A 189 -21.32 2.04 -12.83
N GLY A 190 -21.53 2.91 -13.82
CA GLY A 190 -20.74 2.91 -15.05
C GLY A 190 -19.40 3.66 -14.91
N ASP A 191 -18.34 3.15 -15.54
CA ASP A 191 -16.96 3.70 -15.43
C ASP A 191 -16.85 5.20 -15.80
N LEU A 192 -17.73 5.72 -16.67
CA LEU A 192 -17.69 7.15 -17.05
C LEU A 192 -18.19 8.08 -15.94
N THR A 193 -18.77 7.53 -14.86
CA THR A 193 -19.22 8.29 -13.70
C THR A 193 -18.16 8.41 -12.60
N ASP A 194 -17.11 7.58 -12.62
CA ASP A 194 -16.01 7.53 -11.62
C ASP A 194 -15.33 8.87 -11.31
N PRO A 195 -15.16 9.81 -12.26
CA PRO A 195 -14.61 11.13 -11.96
C PRO A 195 -15.46 11.95 -10.97
N ILE A 196 -16.73 11.57 -10.80
CA ILE A 196 -17.70 12.17 -9.88
C ILE A 196 -17.99 11.21 -8.71
N LEU A 197 -18.37 9.97 -9.01
CA LEU A 197 -18.71 8.95 -8.02
C LEU A 197 -17.48 8.12 -7.62
N SER A 198 -16.64 8.67 -6.74
CA SER A 198 -15.56 7.90 -6.15
C SER A 198 -16.01 7.13 -4.89
N ASN A 199 -15.15 6.27 -4.37
CA ASN A 199 -15.35 5.54 -3.10
C ASN A 199 -15.76 6.42 -1.90
N THR A 200 -15.51 7.73 -1.94
CA THR A 200 -15.96 8.68 -0.90
C THR A 200 -17.45 9.00 -1.03
N GLU A 201 -17.91 9.27 -2.26
CA GLU A 201 -19.28 9.67 -2.60
C GLU A 201 -20.23 8.48 -2.49
N THR A 202 -19.85 7.37 -3.09
CA THR A 202 -20.58 6.10 -2.96
C THR A 202 -20.57 5.65 -1.50
N GLY A 203 -19.42 5.66 -0.82
CA GLY A 203 -19.32 5.35 0.61
C GLY A 203 -20.20 6.23 1.52
N LEU A 204 -20.43 7.50 1.17
CA LEU A 204 -21.35 8.38 1.88
C LEU A 204 -22.81 7.96 1.66
N PHE A 205 -23.21 7.71 0.41
CA PHE A 205 -24.55 7.21 0.08
C PHE A 205 -24.81 5.84 0.71
N ASN A 206 -23.91 4.88 0.55
CA ASN A 206 -24.02 3.52 1.05
C ASN A 206 -24.25 3.53 2.58
N LYS A 207 -23.52 4.38 3.31
CA LYS A 207 -23.68 4.58 4.76
C LYS A 207 -25.01 5.26 5.10
N ALA A 208 -25.45 6.23 4.30
CA ALA A 208 -26.70 6.96 4.49
C ALA A 208 -27.92 6.05 4.26
N LEU A 209 -27.87 5.19 3.24
CA LEU A 209 -28.91 4.23 2.87
C LEU A 209 -28.98 3.10 3.89
N HIS A 210 -27.87 2.41 4.14
CA HIS A 210 -27.79 1.32 5.11
C HIS A 210 -28.30 1.74 6.50
N LYS A 211 -27.93 2.95 6.97
CA LYS A 211 -28.44 3.49 8.25
C LYS A 211 -29.96 3.66 8.26
N ARG A 212 -30.58 4.06 7.13
CA ARG A 212 -32.03 4.29 7.04
C ARG A 212 -32.81 2.99 6.85
N LEU A 213 -32.28 2.03 6.10
CA LEU A 213 -32.83 0.68 5.98
C LEU A 213 -32.82 -0.08 7.32
N LEU A 214 -31.91 0.25 8.25
CA LEU A 214 -31.97 -0.23 9.64
C LEU A 214 -33.02 0.50 10.51
N GLN A 215 -33.65 1.57 10.02
CA GLN A 215 -34.61 2.42 10.75
C GLN A 215 -36.01 2.35 10.11
N ARG A 216 -36.49 1.15 9.81
CA ARG A 216 -37.74 0.91 9.05
C ARG A 216 -39.02 1.42 9.73
N SER A 217 -39.01 1.57 11.05
CA SER A 217 -40.08 2.25 11.79
C SER A 217 -40.16 3.77 11.55
N LYS A 218 -39.20 4.33 10.81
CA LYS A 218 -39.09 5.75 10.46
C LYS A 218 -39.01 6.01 8.96
N TYR A 219 -38.50 5.07 8.16
CA TYR A 219 -38.34 5.23 6.71
C TYR A 219 -38.79 3.96 5.96
N THR A 220 -39.61 4.13 4.94
CA THR A 220 -39.80 3.17 3.85
C THR A 220 -38.51 2.98 3.03
N VAL A 221 -38.45 1.99 2.13
CA VAL A 221 -37.29 1.81 1.25
C VAL A 221 -37.15 2.99 0.29
N GLY A 222 -38.27 3.48 -0.25
CA GLY A 222 -38.29 4.69 -1.10
C GLY A 222 -37.73 5.90 -0.37
N GLU A 223 -38.26 6.24 0.81
CA GLU A 223 -37.73 7.33 1.64
C GLU A 223 -36.26 7.14 2.01
N ALA A 224 -35.81 5.91 2.31
CA ALA A 224 -34.43 5.62 2.66
C ALA A 224 -33.46 5.92 1.49
N ILE A 225 -33.87 5.63 0.25
CA ILE A 225 -33.10 5.94 -0.96
C ILE A 225 -33.14 7.44 -1.25
N THR A 226 -34.33 8.05 -1.28
CA THR A 226 -34.55 9.51 -1.45
C THR A 226 -33.67 10.32 -0.52
N GLU A 227 -33.71 10.00 0.77
CA GLU A 227 -32.99 10.72 1.81
C GLU A 227 -31.47 10.47 1.79
N SER A 228 -31.02 9.45 1.06
CA SER A 228 -29.59 9.17 0.86
C SER A 228 -29.03 9.95 -0.33
N PHE A 229 -29.81 10.09 -1.42
CA PHE A 229 -29.52 11.06 -2.47
C PHE A 229 -29.54 12.50 -1.94
N ASN A 230 -30.54 12.89 -1.14
CA ASN A 230 -30.60 14.21 -0.51
C ASN A 230 -29.38 14.55 0.38
N VAL A 231 -28.69 13.54 0.94
CA VAL A 231 -27.43 13.70 1.68
C VAL A 231 -26.22 13.82 0.76
N LEU A 232 -26.18 13.06 -0.34
CA LEU A 232 -25.04 13.03 -1.27
C LEU A 232 -25.03 14.24 -2.22
N THR A 233 -26.15 14.57 -2.88
CA THR A 233 -26.24 15.62 -3.91
C THR A 233 -25.59 16.95 -3.51
N PRO A 234 -25.80 17.54 -2.32
CA PRO A 234 -25.17 18.82 -1.95
C PRO A 234 -23.67 18.74 -1.64
N VAL A 235 -23.02 17.57 -1.77
CA VAL A 235 -21.59 17.39 -1.54
C VAL A 235 -20.85 16.66 -2.67
N VAL A 236 -21.55 15.96 -3.57
CA VAL A 236 -20.94 15.11 -4.62
C VAL A 236 -20.00 15.90 -5.55
N MET A 237 -20.34 17.14 -5.93
CA MET A 237 -19.49 17.97 -6.80
C MET A 237 -18.43 18.80 -6.05
N LYS A 238 -18.19 18.55 -4.76
CA LYS A 238 -17.23 19.34 -3.97
C LYS A 238 -15.79 18.87 -4.20
N LYS A 239 -14.90 19.82 -4.46
CA LYS A 239 -13.46 19.57 -4.59
C LYS A 239 -12.85 19.28 -3.22
N TYR A 240 -12.06 18.22 -3.11
CA TYR A 240 -11.31 17.89 -1.88
C TYR A 240 -9.98 17.18 -2.17
N ILE A 241 -9.15 17.08 -1.14
CA ILE A 241 -7.88 16.35 -1.17
C ILE A 241 -8.15 14.95 -0.61
N TYR A 242 -7.80 13.89 -1.36
CA TYR A 242 -8.01 12.52 -0.90
C TYR A 242 -7.29 12.25 0.42
N ARG A 243 -7.97 11.58 1.36
CA ARG A 243 -7.42 11.29 2.70
C ARG A 243 -6.07 10.55 2.66
N GLY A 244 -5.84 9.76 1.61
CA GLY A 244 -4.56 9.10 1.34
C GLY A 244 -3.38 10.06 1.22
N TYR A 245 -3.57 11.27 0.69
CA TYR A 245 -2.51 12.28 0.55
C TYR A 245 -1.92 12.70 1.91
N TYR A 246 -2.77 12.90 2.93
CA TYR A 246 -2.31 13.21 4.29
C TYR A 246 -1.52 12.06 4.93
N ILE A 247 -1.74 10.82 4.49
CA ILE A 247 -0.98 9.64 4.91
C ILE A 247 0.33 9.54 4.11
N GLN A 248 0.32 9.84 2.80
CA GLN A 248 1.48 9.78 1.92
C GLN A 248 2.54 10.86 2.23
N LEU A 249 2.11 12.10 2.53
CA LEU A 249 3.01 13.23 2.78
C LEU A 249 4.11 12.92 3.84
N PRO A 250 3.81 12.39 5.04
CA PRO A 250 4.85 12.02 6.00
C PRO A 250 5.76 10.87 5.50
N PHE A 251 5.26 9.92 4.70
CA PHE A 251 6.12 8.89 4.08
C PHE A 251 7.13 9.49 3.10
N ILE A 252 6.73 10.47 2.29
CA ILE A 252 7.63 11.19 1.37
C ILE A 252 8.70 11.94 2.17
N ILE A 253 8.33 12.61 3.27
CA ILE A 253 9.28 13.29 4.16
C ILE A 253 10.27 12.30 4.80
N ILE A 254 9.79 11.16 5.31
CA ILE A 254 10.63 10.10 5.87
C ILE A 254 11.58 9.55 4.81
N LEU A 255 11.12 9.32 3.58
CA LEU A 255 11.96 8.86 2.48
C LEU A 255 13.08 9.87 2.17
N LEU A 256 12.79 11.16 2.09
CA LEU A 256 13.80 12.20 1.87
C LEU A 256 14.84 12.21 2.99
N VAL A 257 14.42 12.08 4.26
CA VAL A 257 15.33 11.95 5.41
C VAL A 257 16.20 10.70 5.30
N VAL A 258 15.63 9.55 4.91
CA VAL A 258 16.38 8.29 4.69
C VAL A 258 17.39 8.46 3.55
N ILE A 259 17.02 9.10 2.44
CA ILE A 259 17.93 9.38 1.32
C ILE A 259 19.10 10.27 1.79
N ILE A 260 18.83 11.33 2.56
CA ILE A 260 19.85 12.22 3.12
C ILE A 260 20.79 11.46 4.06
N ILE A 261 20.26 10.61 4.95
CA ILE A 261 21.08 9.76 5.84
C ILE A 261 21.92 8.78 5.02
N CYS A 262 21.34 8.11 4.04
CA CYS A 262 22.04 7.17 3.16
C CYS A 262 23.13 7.85 2.33
N TYR A 263 22.88 9.05 1.81
CA TYR A 263 23.87 9.86 1.08
C TYR A 263 25.05 10.23 1.99
N ASN A 264 24.78 10.73 3.20
CA ASN A 264 25.82 11.04 4.19
C ASN A 264 26.62 9.78 4.61
N LEU A 265 25.97 8.63 4.78
CA LEU A 265 26.65 7.35 5.04
C LEU A 265 27.44 6.84 3.82
N ALA A 266 27.01 7.14 2.59
CA ALA A 266 27.70 6.78 1.36
C ALA A 266 28.92 7.68 1.07
N LEU A 267 28.88 8.95 1.51
CA LEU A 267 30.01 9.88 1.44
C LEU A 267 31.05 9.66 2.52
N LYS A 268 30.67 9.19 3.71
CA LYS A 268 31.64 8.78 4.74
C LYS A 268 32.60 7.73 4.16
N LYS A 269 33.89 8.07 4.09
CA LYS A 269 34.96 7.11 3.79
C LYS A 269 34.86 5.97 4.81
N THR A 270 34.42 4.81 4.35
CA THR A 270 34.38 3.60 5.17
C THR A 270 35.82 3.18 5.45
N VAL A 271 36.23 3.27 6.72
CA VAL A 271 37.58 2.93 7.22
C VAL A 271 38.07 1.57 6.73
N PHE A 272 37.15 0.63 6.50
CA PHE A 272 37.43 -0.72 6.00
C PHE A 272 37.80 -0.81 4.50
N LYS A 273 37.77 0.29 3.72
CA LYS A 273 38.26 0.26 2.31
C LYS A 273 39.74 -0.09 2.21
N GLU A 274 40.52 0.33 3.21
CA GLU A 274 41.97 0.13 3.29
C GLU A 274 42.33 -1.10 4.16
N ALA A 275 41.32 -1.84 4.66
CA ALA A 275 41.56 -3.02 5.48
C ALA A 275 42.14 -4.17 4.64
N VAL A 276 43.13 -4.90 5.16
CA VAL A 276 43.76 -6.06 4.53
C VAL A 276 43.39 -7.31 5.33
N GLU A 277 43.14 -8.45 4.67
CA GLU A 277 42.92 -9.72 5.38
C GLU A 277 44.25 -10.14 6.02
N CYS A 278 44.27 -10.38 7.34
CA CYS A 278 45.48 -10.56 8.13
C CYS A 278 45.37 -11.84 8.96
N PRO A 279 45.98 -12.96 8.51
CA PRO A 279 45.96 -14.23 9.24
C PRO A 279 46.50 -14.11 10.67
N GLU A 280 46.03 -14.97 11.58
CA GLU A 280 46.35 -14.87 13.02
C GLU A 280 47.85 -15.00 13.33
N GLN A 281 48.62 -15.68 12.49
CA GLN A 281 50.09 -15.78 12.61
C GLN A 281 50.87 -14.46 12.43
N PHE A 282 50.25 -13.39 11.93
CA PHE A 282 50.89 -12.08 11.72
C PHE A 282 50.44 -11.06 12.77
N GLU A 283 51.11 -11.06 13.93
CA GLU A 283 50.85 -10.09 15.02
C GLU A 283 52.06 -9.22 15.39
N GLN A 284 53.25 -9.56 14.87
CA GLN A 284 54.47 -8.79 15.13
C GLN A 284 54.40 -7.42 14.46
N GLN A 285 54.77 -6.39 15.22
CA GLN A 285 54.60 -4.98 14.86
C GLN A 285 55.92 -4.25 15.00
N GLU A 286 56.23 -3.37 14.04
CA GLU A 286 57.42 -2.53 14.08
C GLU A 286 57.13 -1.07 13.71
N PRO A 287 57.91 -0.11 14.25
CA PRO A 287 57.87 1.28 13.81
C PRO A 287 58.61 1.44 12.48
N CYS A 288 58.01 2.17 11.54
CA CYS A 288 58.70 2.60 10.32
C CYS A 288 59.75 3.66 10.65
N GLU A 289 61.01 3.40 10.28
CA GLU A 289 62.17 4.28 10.56
C GLU A 289 62.03 5.69 9.98
N TYR A 290 61.26 5.87 8.91
CA TYR A 290 61.09 7.14 8.22
C TYR A 290 59.98 8.04 8.79
N CYS A 291 58.91 7.45 9.36
CA CYS A 291 57.71 8.21 9.74
C CYS A 291 57.13 7.89 11.12
N GLY A 292 57.78 7.00 11.87
CA GLY A 292 57.40 6.54 13.21
C GLY A 292 56.07 5.78 13.28
N GLY A 293 55.47 5.41 12.14
CA GLY A 293 54.17 4.73 12.12
C GLY A 293 54.33 3.22 12.26
N ILE A 294 53.45 2.58 13.04
CA ILE A 294 53.54 1.16 13.35
C ILE A 294 52.91 0.34 12.21
N TYR A 295 53.58 -0.70 11.75
CA TYR A 295 53.08 -1.62 10.72
C TYR A 295 53.22 -3.08 11.15
N VAL A 296 52.35 -3.95 10.64
CA VAL A 296 52.43 -5.41 10.88
C VAL A 296 53.38 -6.05 9.87
N ILE A 297 54.35 -6.82 10.38
CA ILE A 297 55.37 -7.48 9.56
C ILE A 297 54.72 -8.56 8.68
N GLY A 298 55.22 -8.72 7.44
CA GLY A 298 54.74 -9.72 6.49
C GLY A 298 53.48 -9.35 5.70
N ILE A 299 52.75 -8.30 6.11
CA ILE A 299 51.51 -7.86 5.42
C ILE A 299 51.77 -6.84 4.31
N HIS A 300 52.86 -6.05 4.40
CA HIS A 300 53.15 -4.96 3.46
C HIS A 300 54.61 -5.00 2.97
N GLN A 301 54.83 -4.69 1.68
CA GLN A 301 56.18 -4.52 1.09
C GLN A 301 56.70 -3.07 1.17
N LYS A 302 55.82 -2.13 1.53
CA LYS A 302 56.11 -0.70 1.73
C LYS A 302 55.29 -0.22 2.93
N CYS A 303 55.82 0.74 3.68
CA CYS A 303 55.15 1.32 4.84
C CYS A 303 53.77 1.86 4.45
N PRO A 304 52.68 1.41 5.09
CA PRO A 304 51.32 1.84 4.75
C PRO A 304 51.05 3.33 5.08
N HIS A 305 51.94 3.98 5.83
CA HIS A 305 51.80 5.38 6.26
C HIS A 305 52.56 6.38 5.37
N CYS A 306 53.70 5.98 4.78
CA CYS A 306 54.58 6.90 4.03
C CYS A 306 55.14 6.34 2.71
N GLY A 307 54.87 5.08 2.36
CA GLY A 307 55.32 4.45 1.11
C GLY A 307 56.81 4.07 1.05
N ALA A 308 57.60 4.37 2.08
CA ALA A 308 59.00 3.93 2.20
C ALA A 308 59.12 2.40 2.24
N PRO A 309 60.27 1.80 1.85
CA PRO A 309 60.48 0.36 2.00
C PRO A 309 60.36 -0.08 3.47
N VAL A 310 59.80 -1.27 3.71
CA VAL A 310 59.85 -1.92 5.03
C VAL A 310 61.18 -2.64 5.23
N LYS A 311 61.50 -3.04 6.47
CA LYS A 311 62.68 -3.85 6.73
C LYS A 311 62.56 -5.23 6.06
N ALA A 312 63.70 -5.76 5.63
CA ALA A 312 63.79 -7.16 5.23
C ALA A 312 63.74 -8.02 6.50
N HIS A 313 62.89 -9.04 6.49
CA HIS A 313 62.82 -10.07 7.53
C HIS A 313 62.90 -11.42 6.84
N ASP A 314 63.57 -12.38 7.49
CA ASP A 314 63.54 -13.76 7.06
C ASP A 314 62.25 -14.43 7.54
N PHE A 315 61.64 -15.24 6.67
CA PHE A 315 60.30 -15.76 6.88
C PHE A 315 60.29 -17.29 6.91
N ILE A 316 59.67 -17.86 7.94
CA ILE A 316 59.36 -19.29 8.00
C ILE A 316 58.23 -19.56 7.01
N ARG A 317 58.41 -20.58 6.16
CA ARG A 317 57.42 -20.98 5.16
C ARG A 317 56.91 -22.39 5.42
N ASP A 318 55.63 -22.63 5.14
CA ASP A 318 55.07 -23.98 5.09
C ASP A 318 55.48 -24.73 3.80
N LYS A 319 55.00 -25.97 3.66
CA LYS A 319 55.25 -26.83 2.50
C LYS A 319 54.65 -26.29 1.19
N ASP A 320 53.67 -25.40 1.29
CA ASP A 320 52.98 -24.77 0.17
C ASP A 320 53.58 -23.39 -0.17
N GLY A 321 54.63 -22.97 0.56
CA GLY A 321 55.39 -21.73 0.34
C GLY A 321 54.82 -20.48 1.03
N ASN A 322 53.71 -20.62 1.77
CA ASN A 322 53.10 -19.51 2.51
C ASN A 322 53.94 -19.16 3.74
N ILE A 323 54.00 -17.87 4.07
CA ILE A 323 54.69 -17.40 5.26
C ILE A 323 53.86 -17.73 6.50
N THR A 324 54.42 -18.54 7.40
CA THR A 324 53.80 -18.98 8.67
C THR A 324 54.44 -18.38 9.91
N GLY A 325 55.58 -17.70 9.77
CA GLY A 325 56.25 -17.01 10.86
C GLY A 325 57.45 -16.18 10.38
N ILE A 326 58.14 -15.55 11.32
CA ILE A 326 59.34 -14.74 11.09
C ILE A 326 60.50 -15.42 11.81
N LEU A 327 61.62 -15.61 11.12
CA LEU A 327 62.89 -15.99 11.75
C LEU A 327 63.43 -14.78 12.53
N LYS A 328 63.84 -15.03 13.77
CA LYS A 328 64.46 -14.03 14.66
C LYS A 328 65.96 -13.93 14.44
#